data_AF-A0A2D5TLF1-F1
#
_entry.id   AF-A0A2D5TLF1-F1
#
_cell.length_a   1.000
_cell.length_b   1.000
_cell.length_c   1.000
_cell.angle_alpha   90.00
_cell.angle_beta   90.00
_cell.angle_gamma   90.00
#
_symmetry.space_group_name_H-M   'P 1'
#
loop_
_entity.id
_entity.type
_entity.pdbx_description
1 polymer ?
#
loop_
_entity_poly.entity_id
_entity_poly.type
_entity_poly.pdbx_seq_one_letter_code
_entity_poly.pdbx_strand_id
1 'polypeptide(L)' 'MEDYTNIEDLGIEIHCPNCKNEIANDPNSLVLAEAQCGAMLECGKCYEISSWKWKLNPFVLEQVPNEFGGTIECD' A
#
# COMPACT_ATOMS: atom_id res chain seq x y z
N MET A 1 -9.35 21.80 2.39
CA MET A 1 -10.03 20.64 2.97
C MET A 1 -9.60 19.50 2.09
N GLU A 2 -8.56 18.79 2.50
CA GLU A 2 -8.01 17.69 1.69
C GLU A 2 -8.91 16.48 1.92
N ASP A 3 -9.67 16.11 0.88
CA ASP A 3 -10.46 14.88 0.84
C ASP A 3 -9.48 13.70 0.76
N TYR A 4 -9.10 13.16 1.91
CA TYR A 4 -8.39 11.89 1.95
C TYR A 4 -9.43 10.78 1.84
N THR A 5 -9.45 10.09 0.70
CA THR A 5 -10.23 8.86 0.56
C THR A 5 -9.62 7.81 1.48
N ASN A 6 -10.38 7.29 2.44
CA ASN A 6 -9.90 6.19 3.28
C ASN A 6 -9.71 4.95 2.39
N ILE A 7 -8.66 4.18 2.64
CA ILE A 7 -8.34 2.96 1.89
C ILE A 7 -9.52 1.96 1.91
N GLU A 8 -10.30 1.95 3.00
CA GLU A 8 -11.51 1.14 3.16
C GLU A 8 -12.62 1.51 2.16
N ASP A 9 -12.73 2.78 1.76
CA ASP A 9 -13.77 3.29 0.86
C ASP A 9 -13.51 2.94 -0.62
N LEU A 10 -12.28 2.53 -0.95
CA LEU A 10 -11.86 2.21 -2.32
C LEU A 10 -12.19 0.76 -2.73
N GLY A 11 -12.51 -0.13 -1.78
CA GLY A 11 -12.77 -1.55 -2.05
C GLY A 11 -11.56 -2.28 -2.65
N ILE A 12 -10.34 -1.85 -2.32
CA ILE A 12 -9.10 -2.43 -2.87
C ILE A 12 -8.52 -3.44 -1.89
N GLU A 13 -8.47 -4.70 -2.30
CA GLU A 13 -7.82 -5.77 -1.54
C GLU A 13 -6.30 -5.72 -1.73
N ILE A 14 -5.57 -5.33 -0.69
CA ILE A 14 -4.10 -5.36 -0.69
C ILE A 14 -3.65 -6.66 -0.05
N HIS A 15 -2.91 -7.49 -0.79
CA HIS A 15 -2.36 -8.74 -0.26
C HIS A 15 -0.83 -8.68 -0.19
N CYS A 16 -0.27 -9.17 0.91
CA CYS A 16 1.15 -9.30 1.11
C CYS A 16 1.77 -10.14 -0.02
N PRO A 17 2.78 -9.63 -0.75
CA PRO A 17 3.40 -10.35 -1.85
C PRO A 17 3.99 -11.69 -1.41
N ASN A 18 4.54 -11.74 -0.19
CA ASN A 18 5.21 -12.89 0.41
C ASN A 18 4.21 -13.92 0.98
N CYS A 19 3.36 -13.53 1.94
CA CYS A 19 2.53 -14.49 2.68
C CYS A 19 1.04 -14.49 2.30
N LYS A 20 0.63 -13.67 1.32
CA LYS A 20 -0.75 -13.50 0.85
C LYS A 20 -1.75 -13.09 1.94
N ASN A 21 -1.29 -12.59 3.08
CA ASN A 21 -2.15 -11.97 4.09
C ASN A 21 -2.76 -10.69 3.52
N GLU A 22 -4.05 -10.48 3.72
CA GLU A 22 -4.68 -9.21 3.39
C GLU A 22 -4.14 -8.12 4.33
N ILE A 23 -3.46 -7.12 3.79
CA ILE A 23 -2.82 -6.03 4.53
C ILE A 23 -3.84 -4.93 4.84
N ALA A 24 -4.76 -4.63 3.91
CA ALA A 24 -5.67 -3.48 4.02
C ALA A 24 -6.60 -3.56 5.25
N ASN A 25 -7.02 -4.77 5.63
CA ASN A 25 -7.94 -5.01 6.74
C ASN A 25 -7.29 -5.76 7.93
N ASP A 26 -5.97 -5.93 7.94
CA ASP A 26 -5.26 -6.58 9.04
C ASP A 26 -4.84 -5.54 10.09
N PRO A 27 -5.36 -5.59 11.32
CA PRO A 27 -5.08 -4.61 12.37
C PRO A 27 -3.61 -4.59 12.82
N ASN A 28 -2.83 -5.60 12.47
CA ASN A 28 -1.40 -5.66 12.78
C ASN A 28 -0.51 -5.14 11.64
N SER A 29 -1.09 -4.86 10.47
CA SER A 29 -0.35 -4.28 9.35
C SER A 29 -0.20 -2.78 9.54
N LEU A 30 0.93 -2.23 9.08
CA LEU A 30 1.29 -0.82 9.30
C LEU A 30 1.51 -0.10 7.98
N VAL A 31 1.02 1.14 7.89
CA VAL A 31 1.42 2.09 6.86
C VAL A 31 2.70 2.78 7.34
N LEU A 32 3.83 2.48 6.72
CA LEU A 32 5.14 3.04 7.07
C LEU A 32 5.36 4.42 6.43
N ALA A 33 4.83 4.62 5.23
CA ALA A 33 4.87 5.89 4.51
C ALA A 33 3.68 5.97 3.54
N GLU A 34 3.14 7.17 3.33
CA GLU A 34 2.05 7.43 2.39
C GLU A 34 2.36 8.71 1.58
N ALA A 35 2.04 8.67 0.29
CA ALA A 35 2.14 9.78 -0.63
C ALA A 35 0.92 9.77 -1.58
N GLN A 36 0.71 10.88 -2.29
CA GLN A 36 -0.39 10.99 -3.27
C GLN A 36 -0.34 9.92 -4.37
N CYS A 37 0.83 9.32 -4.63
CA CYS A 37 1.03 8.30 -5.64
C CYS A 37 1.21 6.88 -5.09
N GLY A 38 1.23 6.66 -3.78
CA GLY A 38 1.37 5.31 -3.23
C GLY A 38 1.46 5.21 -1.71
N ALA A 39 1.66 3.99 -1.22
CA ALA A 39 1.99 3.69 0.17
C ALA A 39 3.05 2.60 0.32
N MET A 40 3.78 2.66 1.43
CA MET A 40 4.72 1.64 1.89
C MET A 40 4.09 0.95 3.09
N LEU A 41 3.93 -0.36 3.01
CA LEU A 41 3.15 -1.15 3.95
C LEU A 41 4.00 -2.27 4.54
N GLU A 42 3.92 -2.44 5.85
CA GLU A 42 4.43 -3.62 6.56
C GLU A 42 3.30 -4.61 6.80
N CYS A 43 3.53 -5.88 6.46
CA CYS A 43 2.58 -6.96 6.71
C CYS A 43 2.57 -7.38 8.19
N GLY A 44 1.43 -7.31 8.85
CA GLY A 44 1.25 -7.72 10.25
C GLY A 44 1.45 -9.22 10.54
N LYS A 45 1.47 -10.07 9.50
CA LYS A 45 1.69 -11.52 9.64
C LYS A 45 3.15 -11.96 9.47
N CYS A 46 3.86 -11.38 8.50
CA CYS A 46 5.22 -11.82 8.15
C CYS A 46 6.27 -10.70 8.17
N TYR A 47 5.86 -9.48 8.53
CA TYR A 47 6.71 -8.28 8.63
C TYR A 47 7.40 -7.88 7.31
N GLU A 48 6.96 -8.44 6.19
CA GLU A 48 7.43 -8.04 4.86
C GLU A 48 7.01 -6.60 4.59
N ILE A 49 7.98 -5.81 4.13
CA ILE A 49 7.79 -4.42 3.74
C ILE A 49 7.63 -4.37 2.22
N SER A 50 6.54 -3.77 1.77
CA SER A 50 6.18 -3.67 0.35
C SER A 50 5.75 -2.26 -0.02
N SER A 51 6.11 -1.84 -1.23
CA SER A 51 5.78 -0.52 -1.76
C SER A 51 4.73 -0.67 -2.86
N TRP A 52 3.74 0.22 -2.85
CA TRP A 52 2.54 0.15 -3.68
C TRP A 52 2.30 1.51 -4.33
N LYS A 53 2.02 1.55 -5.63
CA LYS A 53 1.62 2.78 -6.34
C LYS A 53 0.12 2.77 -6.63
N TRP A 54 -0.55 3.90 -6.38
CA TRP A 54 -1.95 4.12 -6.74
C TRP A 54 -2.04 4.39 -8.25
N LYS A 55 -2.64 3.49 -9.04
CA LYS A 55 -3.07 3.83 -10.41
C LYS A 55 -4.55 4.19 -10.39
N LEU A 56 -4.84 5.48 -10.52
CA LEU A 56 -6.19 5.97 -10.73
C LEU A 56 -6.69 5.46 -12.09
N ASN A 57 -7.55 4.45 -12.01
CA ASN A 57 -8.42 3.90 -13.05
C ASN A 57 -7.81 2.81 -13.97
N PRO A 58 -8.28 1.54 -13.91
CA PRO A 58 -9.31 1.00 -13.01
C PRO A 58 -8.66 0.43 -11.74
N PHE A 59 -8.61 1.21 -10.65
CA PHE A 59 -8.28 0.75 -9.29
C PHE A 59 -7.24 -0.39 -9.19
N VAL A 60 -6.12 -0.26 -9.89
CA VAL A 60 -5.04 -1.25 -9.81
C VAL A 60 -4.00 -0.70 -8.87
N LEU A 61 -3.82 -1.38 -7.74
CA LEU A 61 -2.61 -1.26 -6.96
C LEU A 61 -1.53 -2.10 -7.61
N GLU A 62 -0.46 -1.46 -8.04
CA GLU A 62 0.71 -2.16 -8.54
C GLU A 62 1.78 -2.15 -7.46
N GLN A 63 2.22 -3.36 -7.08
CA GLN A 63 3.43 -3.50 -6.28
C GLN A 63 4.60 -2.96 -7.10
N VAL A 64 5.29 -1.97 -6.58
CA VAL A 64 6.53 -1.48 -7.20
C VAL A 64 7.73 -2.23 -6.61
N PRO A 65 8.72 -2.60 -7.44
CA PRO A 65 9.98 -3.16 -6.97
C PRO A 65 10.59 -2.25 -5.91
N ASN A 66 10.95 -2.83 -4.77
CA ASN A 66 11.44 -2.12 -3.60
C ASN A 66 12.93 -1.78 -3.82
N GLU A 67 13.24 -0.87 -4.74
CA GLU A 67 14.64 -0.64 -5.15
C GLU A 67 15.42 0.23 -4.17
N PHE A 68 14.79 1.17 -3.47
CA PHE A 68 15.50 2.00 -2.50
C PHE A 68 14.57 2.43 -1.36
N GLY A 69 15.06 2.29 -0.13
CA GLY A 69 14.29 2.45 1.10
C GLY A 69 13.60 3.80 1.24
N GLY A 70 12.32 3.85 0.86
CA GLY A 70 11.36 4.74 1.49
C GLY A 70 11.00 6.02 0.75
N THR A 71 11.18 6.12 -0.57
CA THR A 71 10.59 7.26 -1.31
C THR A 71 9.66 6.78 -2.41
N ILE A 72 8.37 7.03 -2.20
CA ILE A 72 7.36 6.88 -3.24
C ILE A 72 7.40 8.17 -4.05
N GLU A 73 8.13 8.15 -5.16
CA GLU A 73 8.20 9.29 -6.06
C GLU A 73 6.95 9.32 -6.94
N CYS A 74 6.26 10.45 -6.88
CA CYS A 74 5.16 10.80 -7.78
C CYS A 74 5.79 11.51 -8.97
N ASP A 75 5.74 10.89 -10.15
CA ASP A 75 6.17 11.51 -11.41
C ASP A 75 5.32 12.75 -11.75
#